data_AF-A0A450Z256-F1
#
_entry.id   AF-A0A450Z256-F1
#
_cell.length_a   1.000
_cell.length_b   1.000
_cell.length_c   1.000
_cell.angle_alpha   90.00
_cell.angle_beta   90.00
_cell.angle_gamma   90.00
#
_symmetry.space_group_name_H-M   'P 1'
#
loop_
_entity.id
_entity.type
_entity.pdbx_description
1 polymer ?
#
loop_
_entity_poly.entity_id
_entity_poly.type
_entity_poly.pdbx_seq_one_letter_code
_entity_poly.pdbx_strand_id
1 'polypeptide(L)' 'LLIATKGSCTPDNVELIDSVQSIERTRHSEKPEEFRKIIETLYKYGNKIELFARKKTEGWDVYGNEITEE' A
#
# COMPACT_ATOMS: atom_id res chain seq x y z
N LEU A 1 -3.14 -9.16 5.60
CA LEU A 1 -2.01 -8.21 5.62
C LEU A 1 -1.52 -8.11 7.05
N LEU A 2 -0.23 -8.25 7.31
CA LEU A 2 0.32 -7.95 8.64
C LEU A 2 0.65 -6.46 8.69
N ILE A 3 0.22 -5.77 9.75
CA ILE A 3 0.48 -4.35 9.97
C ILE A 3 1.39 -4.24 11.20
N ALA A 4 2.46 -3.48 11.09
CA ALA A 4 3.44 -3.29 12.16
C ALA A 4 3.95 -1.85 12.15
N THR A 5 4.37 -1.38 13.33
CA THR A 5 4.94 -0.05 13.53
C THR A 5 6.36 -0.19 14.08
N LYS A 6 7.26 0.69 13.64
CA LYS A 6 8.60 0.87 14.22
C LYS A 6 8.72 2.30 14.76
N GLY A 7 9.20 2.44 16.00
CA GLY A 7 9.27 3.74 16.67
C GLY A 7 7.88 4.34 16.89
N SER A 8 7.73 5.64 16.69
CA SER A 8 6.48 6.39 16.88
C SER A 8 5.70 6.63 15.59
N CYS A 9 5.86 5.77 14.59
CA CYS A 9 5.20 5.91 13.27
C CYS A 9 3.73 5.42 13.32
N THR A 10 2.88 6.17 14.00
CA THR A 10 1.42 5.95 14.03
C THR A 10 0.75 6.70 12.86
N PRO A 11 -0.48 6.30 12.44
CA PRO A 11 -1.23 7.00 11.40
C PRO A 11 -1.38 8.51 11.65
N ASP A 12 -1.33 9.30 10.58
CA ASP A 12 -1.59 10.75 10.59
C ASP A 12 -3.10 11.03 10.76
N ASN A 13 -3.93 10.16 10.18
CA ASN A 13 -5.38 10.21 10.26
C ASN A 13 -5.89 8.96 10.99
N VAL A 14 -6.63 9.14 12.08
CA VAL A 14 -7.11 8.07 12.96
C VAL A 14 -8.47 7.51 12.49
N GLU A 15 -8.64 7.40 11.17
CA GLU A 15 -9.85 6.83 10.60
C GLU A 15 -9.89 5.32 10.90
N LEU A 16 -11.01 4.85 11.43
CA LEU A 16 -11.20 3.44 11.76
C LEU A 16 -11.57 2.68 10.48
N ILE A 17 -10.65 1.84 10.04
CA ILE A 17 -10.82 0.98 8.86
C ILE A 17 -10.94 -0.46 9.33
N ASP A 18 -11.90 -1.19 8.78
CA ASP A 18 -12.12 -2.59 9.14
C ASP A 18 -10.86 -3.44 8.90
N SER A 19 -10.55 -4.34 9.84
CA SER A 19 -9.42 -5.26 9.68
C SER A 19 -9.69 -6.34 8.62
N VAL A 20 -10.95 -6.55 8.26
CA VAL A 20 -11.40 -7.49 7.24
C VAL A 20 -11.85 -6.72 6.02
N GLN A 21 -11.19 -6.96 4.88
CA GLN A 21 -11.47 -6.29 3.62
C GLN A 21 -12.08 -7.30 2.63
N SER A 22 -13.32 -7.03 2.19
CA SER A 22 -14.03 -7.82 1.17
C SER A 22 -13.86 -7.16 -0.19
N ILE A 23 -12.86 -7.61 -0.95
CA ILE A 23 -12.49 -7.02 -2.25
C ILE A 23 -12.54 -8.09 -3.33
N GLU A 24 -13.05 -7.73 -4.51
CA GLU A 24 -13.08 -8.63 -5.66
C GLU A 24 -11.65 -8.95 -6.12
N ARG A 25 -11.38 -10.24 -6.37
CA ARG A 25 -10.06 -10.65 -6.84
C ARG A 25 -9.91 -10.33 -8.31
N THR A 26 -8.85 -9.61 -8.66
CA THR A 26 -8.46 -9.35 -10.05
C THR A 26 -7.55 -10.47 -10.58
N ARG A 27 -6.32 -10.16 -11.00
CA ARG A 27 -5.37 -11.13 -11.54
C ARG A 27 -4.74 -11.98 -10.45
N HIS A 28 -4.18 -13.12 -10.86
CA HIS A 28 -3.53 -14.03 -9.94
C HIS A 28 -2.40 -13.33 -9.16
N SER A 29 -2.44 -13.48 -7.83
CA SER A 29 -1.51 -12.89 -6.87
C SER A 29 -1.42 -11.35 -6.90
N GLU A 30 -2.32 -10.66 -7.61
CA GLU A 30 -2.36 -9.19 -7.65
C GLU A 30 -2.79 -8.63 -6.31
N LYS A 31 -1.99 -7.71 -5.78
CA LYS A 31 -2.35 -6.99 -4.57
C LYS A 31 -3.48 -6.01 -4.92
N PRO A 32 -4.62 -6.04 -4.21
CA PRO A 32 -5.70 -5.08 -4.41
C PRO A 32 -5.23 -3.64 -4.24
N GLU A 33 -5.72 -2.71 -5.07
CA GLU A 33 -5.35 -1.29 -5.00
C GLU A 33 -5.90 -0.59 -3.76
N GLU A 34 -6.99 -1.12 -3.22
CA GLU A 34 -7.67 -0.66 -2.01
C GLU A 34 -6.71 -0.59 -0.84
N PHE A 35 -5.74 -1.49 -0.75
CA PHE A 35 -4.72 -1.42 0.31
C PHE A 35 -3.85 -0.18 0.19
N ARG A 36 -3.53 0.30 -1.02
CA ARG A 36 -2.80 1.58 -1.18
C ARG A 36 -3.66 2.75 -0.75
N LYS A 37 -4.94 2.75 -1.13
CA LYS A 37 -5.91 3.78 -0.71
C LYS A 37 -6.06 3.83 0.82
N ILE A 38 -6.15 2.68 1.48
CA ILE A 38 -6.18 2.58 2.95
C ILE A 38 -4.90 3.21 3.54
N ILE A 39 -3.73 2.89 3.00
CA ILE A 39 -2.46 3.46 3.47
C ILE A 39 -2.41 4.98 3.25
N GLU A 40 -2.88 5.48 2.11
CA GLU A 40 -2.95 6.92 1.80
C GLU A 40 -4.00 7.67 2.62
N THR A 41 -5.05 6.97 3.08
CA THR A 41 -6.00 7.53 4.05
C THR A 41 -5.36 7.70 5.41
N LEU A 42 -4.61 6.69 5.88
CA LEU A 42 -3.99 6.67 7.20
C LEU A 42 -2.69 7.49 7.30
N TYR A 43 -1.87 7.49 6.26
CA TYR A 43 -0.55 8.14 6.20
C TYR A 43 -0.51 9.16 5.07
N LYS A 44 -0.88 10.40 5.40
CA LYS A 44 -0.95 11.52 4.46
C LYS A 44 0.42 12.03 4.09
N TYR A 45 1.37 11.96 5.01
CA TYR A 45 2.71 12.48 4.84
C TYR A 45 3.75 11.36 4.77
N GLY A 46 4.96 11.74 4.36
CA GLY A 46 6.09 10.82 4.29
C GLY A 46 6.17 10.00 2.99
N ASN A 47 7.41 9.60 2.69
CA ASN A 47 7.74 8.78 1.55
C ASN A 47 7.24 7.35 1.77
N LYS A 48 6.76 6.74 0.70
CA LYS A 48 6.18 5.39 0.71
C LYS A 48 6.91 4.56 -0.31
N ILE A 49 7.22 3.32 0.05
CA ILE A 49 7.86 2.38 -0.87
C ILE A 49 7.08 1.06 -0.92
N GLU A 50 6.85 0.56 -2.12
CA GLU A 50 6.34 -0.79 -2.36
C GLU A 50 7.44 -1.71 -2.86
N LEU A 51 7.69 -2.79 -2.11
CA LEU A 51 8.64 -3.83 -2.47
C LEU A 51 7.96 -4.96 -3.24
N PHE A 52 8.68 -5.53 -4.20
CA PHE A 52 8.20 -6.55 -5.14
C PHE A 52 7.00 -6.07 -5.97
N ALA A 53 6.97 -4.77 -6.27
CA ALA A 53 5.93 -4.17 -7.11
C ALA A 53 6.06 -4.67 -8.56
N ARG A 54 4.91 -4.73 -9.24
CA ARG A 54 4.80 -5.18 -10.65
C ARG A 54 4.36 -4.07 -11.60
N LYS A 55 4.16 -2.86 -11.07
CA LYS A 55 3.78 -1.66 -11.82
C LYS A 55 4.25 -0.42 -11.07
N LYS A 56 4.49 0.67 -11.82
CA LYS A 56 4.67 2.00 -11.24
C LYS A 56 3.36 2.46 -10.59
N THR A 57 3.48 3.16 -9.46
CA THR A 57 2.33 3.74 -8.75
C THR A 57 2.69 5.17 -8.37
N GLU A 58 1.84 6.13 -8.72
CA GLU A 58 2.07 7.53 -8.41
C GLU A 58 2.11 7.77 -6.89
N GLY A 59 3.05 8.59 -6.43
CA GLY A 59 3.25 8.88 -5.00
C GLY A 59 3.94 7.76 -4.21
N TRP A 60 4.35 6.68 -4.87
CA TRP A 60 5.10 5.58 -4.27
C TRP A 60 6.42 5.37 -4.98
N ASP A 61 7.50 5.27 -4.22
CA ASP A 61 8.70 4.60 -4.70
C ASP A 61 8.37 3.13 -4.90
N VAL A 62 8.85 2.54 -6.00
CA VAL A 62 8.55 1.15 -6.33
C VAL A 62 9.85 0.40 -6.61
N TYR A 63 9.95 -0.79 -6.03
CA TYR A 63 11.08 -1.68 -6.28
C TYR A 63 10.54 -3.07 -6.61
N GLY A 64 10.85 -3.59 -7.80
CA GLY A 64 10.46 -4.93 -8.20
C GLY A 64 10.98 -5.30 -9.59
N ASN A 65 11.28 -6.59 -9.78
CA ASN A 65 11.93 -7.08 -11.00
C ASN A 65 11.01 -7.06 -12.24
N GLU A 66 9.70 -6.95 -12.05
CA GLU A 66 8.71 -6.94 -13.15
C GLU A 66 8.29 -5.51 -13.52
N ILE A 67 8.87 -4.48 -12.91
CA ILE A 67 8.61 -3.10 -13.28
C ILE A 67 9.39 -2.82 -14.55
N THR A 68 8.69 -2.65 -15.66
CA THR A 68 9.28 -2.18 -16.90
C THR A 68 9.44 -0.66 -16.84
N GLU A 69 10.59 -0.17 -17.30
CA GLU A 69 10.75 1.23 -17.66
C GLU A 69 9.96 1.47 -18.95
N GLU A 70 8.71 1.90 -18.82
CA GLU A 70 8.15 2.82 -19.82
C GLU A 70 8.77 4.20 -19.63
#